data_AF-A0AAN5XN70-F1
#
_entry.id   AF-A0AAN5XN70-F1
#
_cell.length_a   1.000
_cell.length_b   1.000
_cell.length_c   1.000
_cell.angle_alpha   90.00
_cell.angle_beta   90.00
_cell.angle_gamma   90.00
#
_symmetry.space_group_name_H-M   'P 1'
#
loop_
_entity.id
_entity.type
_entity.pdbx_description
1 polymer ?
#
loop_
_entity_poly.entity_id
_entity_poly.type
_entity_poly.pdbx_seq_one_letter_code
_entity_poly.pdbx_strand_id
1 'polypeptide(L)'
;MNLEQIKTYALEVLTKEEHETFLSYLKKIDTYREKLILQPGDKLKRKCDGVVFTFVDKAPYGFGNVYVEELEQYVHASDFQEIL
;
A
#
# COMPACT_ATOMS: atom_id res chain seq x y z
N MET A 1 18.15 2.41 -11.29
CA MET A 1 17.55 1.33 -12.09
C MET A 1 16.08 1.23 -11.68
N ASN A 2 15.15 1.48 -12.59
CA ASN A 2 13.70 1.34 -12.34
C ASN A 2 13.34 -0.16 -12.22
N LEU A 3 12.26 -0.50 -11.52
CA LEU A 3 11.71 -1.86 -11.40
C LEU A 3 11.57 -2.55 -12.77
N GLU A 4 11.15 -1.81 -13.79
CA GLU A 4 11.06 -2.33 -15.16
C GLU A 4 12.43 -2.72 -15.74
N GLN A 5 13.49 -1.97 -15.43
CA GLN A 5 14.85 -2.32 -15.85
C GLN A 5 15.39 -3.53 -15.08
N ILE A 6 15.03 -3.68 -13.80
CA ILE A 6 15.39 -4.85 -12.99
C ILE A 6 14.69 -6.11 -13.52
N LYS A 7 13.40 -6.01 -13.89
CA LYS A 7 12.63 -7.11 -14.47
C LYS A 7 13.24 -7.57 -15.80
N THR A 8 13.55 -6.64 -16.71
CA THR A 8 14.14 -6.98 -18.01
C THR A 8 15.48 -7.69 -17.84
N TYR A 9 16.36 -7.17 -16.98
CA TYR A 9 17.67 -7.79 -16.74
C TYR A 9 17.56 -9.16 -16.07
N ALA A 10 16.65 -9.33 -15.09
CA ALA A 10 16.42 -10.62 -14.44
C ALA A 10 15.88 -11.68 -15.41
N LEU A 11 15.05 -11.29 -16.38
CA LEU A 11 14.55 -12.22 -17.40
C LEU A 11 15.64 -12.67 -18.39
N GLU A 12 16.68 -11.86 -18.63
CA GLU A 12 17.77 -12.20 -19.54
C GLU A 12 18.82 -13.13 -18.92
N VAL A 13 19.02 -13.06 -17.60
CA VAL A 13 20.15 -13.72 -16.91
C VAL A 13 19.76 -15.02 -16.19
N LEU A 14 18.52 -15.13 -15.71
CA LEU A 14 18.10 -16.26 -14.88
C LEU A 14 17.76 -17.51 -15.71
N THR A 15 17.95 -18.69 -15.12
CA THR A 15 17.48 -19.96 -15.68
C THR A 15 15.95 -20.09 -15.54
N LYS A 16 15.35 -21.06 -16.23
CA LYS A 16 13.88 -21.24 -16.23
C LYS A 16 13.28 -21.44 -14.83
N GLU A 17 13.95 -22.20 -13.96
CA GLU A 17 13.49 -22.44 -12.58
C GLU A 17 13.63 -21.18 -11.70
N GLU A 18 14.69 -20.39 -11.94
CA GLU A 18 14.90 -19.11 -11.26
C GLU A 18 13.91 -18.05 -11.74
N HIS A 19 13.49 -18.07 -13.01
CA HIS A 19 12.41 -17.22 -13.53
C HIS A 19 11.10 -17.46 -12.82
N GLU A 20 10.68 -18.72 -12.67
CA GLU A 20 9.43 -19.07 -12.00
C GLU A 20 9.43 -18.59 -10.54
N THR A 21 10.57 -18.74 -9.87
CA THR A 21 10.78 -18.26 -8.50
C THR A 21 10.76 -16.72 -8.43
N PHE A 22 11.44 -16.04 -9.34
CA PHE A 22 11.46 -14.57 -9.41
C PHE A 22 10.07 -13.97 -9.67
N LEU A 23 9.31 -14.55 -10.61
CA LEU A 23 7.93 -14.14 -10.90
C LEU A 23 7.01 -14.36 -9.69
N SER A 24 7.18 -15.45 -8.95
CA SER A 24 6.45 -15.69 -7.71
C SER A 24 6.72 -14.61 -6.65
N TYR A 25 7.97 -14.17 -6.51
CA TYR A 25 8.31 -13.07 -5.61
C TYR A 25 7.73 -11.73 -6.07
N LEU A 26 7.79 -11.42 -7.37
CA LEU A 26 7.17 -10.21 -7.91
C LEU A 26 5.66 -10.19 -7.63
N LYS A 27 4.96 -11.31 -7.89
CA LYS A 27 3.54 -11.44 -7.59
C LYS A 27 3.24 -11.22 -6.11
N LYS A 28 4.05 -11.79 -5.21
CA LYS A 28 3.90 -11.55 -3.76
C LYS A 28 4.09 -10.07 -3.42
N ILE A 29 5.10 -9.41 -3.98
CA ILE A 29 5.35 -7.98 -3.76
C ILE A 29 4.16 -7.15 -4.25
N ASP A 30 3.61 -7.44 -5.42
CA ASP A 30 2.45 -6.74 -5.96
C ASP A 30 1.20 -6.96 -5.08
N THR A 31 0.95 -8.21 -4.64
CA THR A 31 -0.12 -8.50 -3.66
C THR A 31 0.09 -7.77 -2.34
N TYR A 32 1.33 -7.69 -1.83
CA TYR A 32 1.62 -6.91 -0.62
C TYR A 32 1.39 -5.42 -0.85
N ARG A 33 1.76 -4.88 -2.02
CA ARG A 33 1.49 -3.47 -2.36
C ARG A 33 0.01 -3.18 -2.45
N GLU A 34 -0.78 -4.07 -3.03
CA GLU A 34 -2.25 -3.95 -3.06
C GLU A 34 -2.84 -3.99 -1.65
N LYS A 35 -2.32 -4.85 -0.77
CA LYS A 35 -2.72 -4.90 0.65
C LYS A 35 -2.28 -3.68 1.46
N LEU A 36 -1.22 -2.99 1.05
CA LEU A 36 -0.78 -1.72 1.65
C LEU A 36 -1.60 -0.52 1.16
N ILE A 37 -2.56 -0.73 0.26
CA ILE A 37 -3.54 0.28 -0.13
C ILE A 37 -4.77 0.09 0.76
N LEU A 38 -4.93 1.00 1.72
CA LEU A 38 -6.13 1.14 2.54
C LEU A 38 -7.42 1.03 1.70
N GLN A 39 -8.28 0.09 2.07
CA GLN A 39 -9.60 -0.17 1.52
C GLN A 39 -10.70 0.37 2.43
N PRO A 40 -11.86 0.79 1.88
CA PRO A 40 -12.99 1.23 2.68
C PRO A 40 -13.31 0.24 3.82
N GLY A 41 -13.33 0.73 5.06
CA GLY A 41 -13.53 -0.04 6.28
C GLY A 41 -12.26 -0.38 7.06
N ASP A 42 -11.07 -0.12 6.51
CA ASP A 42 -9.80 -0.33 7.22
C ASP A 42 -9.68 0.61 8.43
N LYS A 43 -8.87 0.20 9.43
CA LYS A 43 -8.68 0.99 10.65
C LYS A 43 -7.35 1.73 10.64
N LEU A 44 -7.41 2.98 11.06
CA LEU A 44 -6.28 3.89 11.18
C LEU A 44 -6.08 4.25 12.66
N LYS A 45 -4.83 4.24 13.13
CA LYS A 45 -4.48 4.71 14.48
C LYS A 45 -3.81 6.07 14.39
N ARG A 46 -4.33 7.06 15.11
CA ARG A 46 -3.72 8.38 15.23
C ARG A 46 -2.40 8.28 16.00
N LYS A 47 -1.35 8.89 15.46
CA LYS A 47 0.02 8.74 15.99
C LYS A 47 0.23 9.37 17.36
N CYS A 48 -0.50 10.45 17.69
CA CYS A 48 -0.23 11.25 18.89
C CYS A 48 -0.93 10.76 20.17
N ASP A 49 -2.10 10.15 20.07
CA ASP A 49 -2.92 9.74 21.22
C ASP A 49 -3.35 8.27 21.17
N GLY A 50 -3.07 7.59 20.05
CA GLY A 50 -3.40 6.19 19.86
C GLY A 50 -4.89 5.91 19.64
N VAL A 51 -5.70 6.95 19.36
CA VAL A 51 -7.11 6.78 19.03
C VAL A 51 -7.24 6.09 17.67
N VAL A 52 -8.16 5.13 17.58
CA VAL A 52 -8.42 4.36 16.37
C VAL A 52 -9.67 4.88 15.68
N PHE A 53 -9.58 4.99 14.37
CA PHE A 53 -10.57 5.55 13.47
C PHE A 53 -10.82 4.60 12.29
N THR A 54 -11.98 4.72 11.68
CA THR A 54 -12.40 3.93 10.53
C THR A 54 -12.23 4.77 9.26
N PHE A 55 -11.46 4.23 8.33
CA PHE A 55 -11.26 4.79 7.00
C PHE A 55 -12.42 4.40 6.08
N VAL A 56 -12.88 5.32 5.24
CA VAL A 56 -13.93 5.03 4.24
C VAL A 56 -13.43 5.20 2.82
N ASP A 57 -12.75 6.29 2.49
CA ASP A 57 -12.23 6.51 1.13
C ASP A 57 -11.05 7.49 1.07
N LYS A 58 -10.28 7.41 -0.02
CA LYS A 58 -9.19 8.37 -0.29
C LYS A 58 -9.77 9.60 -0.97
N ALA A 59 -9.35 10.78 -0.51
CA ALA A 59 -9.80 12.04 -1.10
C ALA A 59 -9.45 12.11 -2.60
N PRO A 60 -10.33 12.69 -3.44
CA PRO A 60 -10.09 12.83 -4.88
C PRO A 60 -8.94 13.79 -5.21
N TYR A 61 -8.57 14.66 -4.27
CA TYR A 61 -7.47 15.62 -4.43
C TYR A 61 -6.19 15.02 -3.83
N GLY A 62 -5.20 14.77 -4.69
CA GLY A 62 -3.98 13.96 -4.47
C GLY A 62 -2.98 14.40 -3.39
N PHE A 63 -3.46 14.84 -2.22
CA PHE A 63 -2.66 15.28 -1.08
C PHE A 63 -2.57 14.22 0.03
N GLY A 64 -2.74 12.93 -0.28
CA GLY A 64 -2.65 11.87 0.72
C GLY A 64 -3.69 11.98 1.84
N ASN A 65 -4.83 12.63 1.58
CA ASN A 65 -5.91 12.75 2.54
C ASN A 65 -6.87 11.55 2.46
N VAL A 66 -7.47 11.23 3.60
CA VAL A 66 -8.39 10.11 3.79
C VAL A 66 -9.63 10.57 4.54
N TYR A 67 -10.81 10.12 4.15
CA TYR A 67 -12.03 10.39 4.90
C TYR A 67 -12.13 9.45 6.09
N VAL A 68 -12.43 10.04 7.25
CA VAL A 68 -12.60 9.32 8.52
C VAL A 68 -14.02 9.54 9.00
N GLU A 69 -14.74 8.44 9.19
CA GLU A 69 -16.17 8.44 9.55
C GLU A 69 -16.41 9.11 10.90
N GLU A 70 -15.63 8.77 11.93
CA GLU A 70 -15.85 9.28 13.29
C GLU A 70 -15.49 10.77 13.43
N LEU A 71 -14.79 11.34 12.45
CA LEU A 71 -14.48 12.77 12.38
C LEU A 71 -15.34 13.52 11.37
N GLU A 72 -16.13 12.80 10.57
CA GLU A 72 -16.94 13.30 9.45
C GLU A 72 -16.17 14.25 8.50
N GLN A 73 -14.86 14.06 8.35
CA GLN A 73 -13.99 14.95 7.57
C GLN A 73 -12.81 14.22 6.95
N TYR A 74 -12.17 14.88 5.98
CA TYR A 74 -10.89 14.45 5.44
C TYR A 74 -9.73 14.85 6.36
N VAL A 75 -8.83 13.92 6.60
CA VAL A 75 -7.61 14.12 7.39
C VAL A 75 -6.39 13.65 6.61
N HIS A 76 -5.20 14.14 6.96
CA HIS A 76 -3.97 13.76 6.27
C HIS A 76 -3.48 12.39 6.73
N ALA A 77 -3.24 11.45 5.82
CA ALA A 77 -2.87 10.07 6.16
C ALA A 77 -1.55 9.98 6.97
N SER A 78 -0.66 10.97 6.87
CA SER A 78 0.58 10.98 7.66
C SER A 78 0.36 11.10 9.17
N ASP A 79 -0.80 11.60 9.61
CA ASP A 79 -1.11 11.74 11.03
C ASP A 79 -1.55 10.41 11.65
N PHE A 80 -1.72 9.40 10.80
CA PHE A 80 -2.22 8.08 11.14
C PHE A 80 -1.24 6.98 10.69
N GLN A 81 -1.37 5.82 11.31
CA GLN A 81 -0.73 4.59 10.89
C GLN A 81 -1.82 3.54 10.65
N GLU A 82 -1.65 2.73 9.61
CA GLU A 82 -2.55 1.62 9.29
C GLU A 82 -2.47 0.52 10.35
N ILE A 83 -3.62 -0.11 10.63
CA ILE A 83 -3.72 -1.30 11.47
C ILE A 83 -4.13 -2.46 10.55
N LEU A 84 -3.18 -3.34 10.22
CA LEU A 84 -3.37 -4.57 9.43
C LEU A 84 -4.01 -5.69 10.25
#